data_AF-A0A7S2V0Q5-F1
#
_entry.id   AF-A0A7S2V0Q5-F1
#
_cell.length_a   1.000
_cell.length_b   1.000
_cell.length_c   1.000
_cell.angle_alpha   90.00
_cell.angle_beta   90.00
_cell.angle_gamma   90.00
#
_symmetry.space_group_name_H-M   'P 1'
#
loop_
_entity.id
_entity.type
_entity.pdbx_description
1 polymer ?
#
loop_
_entity_poly.entity_id
_entity_poly.type
_entity_poly.pdbx_seq_one_letter_code
_entity_poly.pdbx_strand_id
1 'polypeptide(L)'
;MFLGKEVNHAVITVPAYFNDAQRQATKDAGTIAGLKVERVINEPTAAAIAYGLDRKGKEEQVLVFDLGGGTFDVTLLSIDNGVFEVRATSGDTHLGGEDFDQRLMDYLLSVFKRKTGLDASKDQRALQRVRRQCEMAKRALSTQTQTTVDIEALYKGTDFSCTVTRAKFEELNADLFRKTLQPVTQVLKDAGMSKG
;
A
#
# COMPACT_ATOMS: atom_id res chain seq x y z
N MET A 1 -18.53 15.08 6.55
CA MET A 1 -18.05 15.76 7.78
C MET A 1 -17.37 17.04 7.30
N PHE A 2 -17.92 18.23 7.60
CA PHE A 2 -17.32 19.53 7.26
C PHE A 2 -17.05 20.27 8.57
N LEU A 3 -15.87 20.87 8.72
CA LEU A 3 -15.42 21.55 9.95
C LEU A 3 -16.13 22.90 10.21
N GLY A 4 -17.03 23.33 9.33
CA GLY A 4 -17.79 24.59 9.44
C GLY A 4 -16.95 25.86 9.29
N LYS A 5 -15.66 25.73 8.94
CA LYS A 5 -14.70 26.82 8.75
C LYS A 5 -13.73 26.47 7.63
N GLU A 6 -13.10 27.51 7.09
CA GLU A 6 -12.04 27.38 6.10
C GLU A 6 -10.78 26.75 6.73
N VAL A 7 -10.10 25.87 5.97
CA VAL A 7 -8.83 25.23 6.37
C VAL A 7 -7.76 25.68 5.39
N ASN A 8 -6.84 26.51 5.87
CA ASN A 8 -5.83 27.18 5.04
C ASN A 8 -4.42 26.60 5.20
N HIS A 9 -4.20 25.69 6.16
CA HIS A 9 -2.88 25.18 6.52
C HIS A 9 -2.90 23.65 6.58
N ALA A 10 -1.79 23.02 6.18
CA ALA A 10 -1.64 21.58 6.24
C ALA A 10 -0.20 21.14 6.50
N VAL A 11 -0.08 19.95 7.10
CA VAL A 11 1.14 19.13 7.07
C VAL A 11 0.83 17.93 6.18
N ILE A 12 1.69 17.66 5.22
CA ILE A 12 1.46 16.61 4.20
C ILE A 12 2.51 15.51 4.39
N THR A 13 2.08 14.25 4.36
CA THR A 13 2.97 13.09 4.43
C THR A 13 3.54 12.74 3.06
N VAL A 14 4.75 12.19 3.03
CA VAL A 14 5.38 11.62 1.83
C VAL A 14 6.13 10.33 2.19
N PRO A 15 6.35 9.41 1.22
CA PRO A 15 7.21 8.27 1.42
C PRO A 15 8.62 8.68 1.87
N ALA A 16 9.27 7.86 2.69
CA ALA A 16 10.56 8.23 3.29
C ALA A 16 11.67 8.43 2.26
N TYR A 17 11.66 7.65 1.17
CA TYR A 17 12.64 7.71 0.08
C TYR A 17 12.39 8.80 -0.96
N PHE A 18 11.34 9.63 -0.82
CA PHE A 18 11.11 10.73 -1.76
C PHE A 18 12.33 11.65 -1.83
N ASN A 19 12.81 11.91 -3.04
CA ASN A 19 13.89 12.86 -3.28
C ASN A 19 13.38 14.31 -3.19
N ASP A 20 14.30 15.28 -3.22
CA ASP A 20 13.97 16.70 -3.07
C ASP A 20 12.96 17.19 -4.12
N ALA A 21 13.07 16.72 -5.37
CA ALA A 21 12.15 17.10 -6.44
C ALA A 21 10.73 16.58 -6.20
N GLN A 22 10.59 15.32 -5.76
CA GLN A 22 9.29 14.73 -5.43
C GLN A 22 8.66 15.42 -4.20
N ARG A 23 9.46 15.76 -3.18
CA ARG A 23 8.99 16.52 -2.01
C ARG A 23 8.51 17.91 -2.39
N GLN A 24 9.25 18.60 -3.27
CA GLN A 24 8.85 19.92 -3.76
C GLN A 24 7.56 19.82 -4.58
N ALA A 25 7.43 18.82 -5.46
CA ALA A 25 6.21 18.59 -6.22
C ALA A 25 4.97 18.38 -5.31
N THR A 26 5.11 17.61 -4.22
CA THR A 26 4.02 17.44 -3.24
C THR A 26 3.66 18.76 -2.54
N LYS A 27 4.66 19.57 -2.18
CA LYS A 27 4.44 20.88 -1.56
C LYS A 27 3.73 21.85 -2.52
N ASP A 28 4.12 21.84 -3.78
CA ASP A 28 3.51 22.66 -4.82
C ASP A 28 2.07 22.23 -5.07
N ALA A 29 1.79 20.92 -5.11
CA ALA A 29 0.44 20.39 -5.20
C ALA A 29 -0.46 20.86 -4.03
N GLY A 30 0.07 20.89 -2.80
CA GLY A 30 -0.65 21.46 -1.65
C GLY A 30 -0.93 22.95 -1.82
N THR A 31 0.02 23.71 -2.36
CA THR A 31 -0.14 25.14 -2.64
C THR A 31 -1.19 25.40 -3.72
N ILE A 32 -1.19 24.61 -4.80
CA ILE A 32 -2.19 24.64 -5.87
C ILE A 32 -3.59 24.33 -5.32
N ALA A 33 -3.68 23.44 -4.33
CA ALA A 33 -4.93 23.13 -3.63
C ALA A 33 -5.39 24.23 -2.65
N GLY A 34 -4.69 25.37 -2.57
CA GLY A 34 -5.02 26.49 -1.69
C GLY A 34 -4.53 26.33 -0.25
N LEU A 35 -3.65 25.36 0.03
CA LEU A 35 -3.12 25.11 1.36
C LEU A 35 -1.73 25.73 1.52
N LYS A 36 -1.51 26.43 2.62
CA LYS A 36 -0.17 26.70 3.13
C LYS A 36 0.41 25.42 3.72
N VAL A 37 1.34 24.80 3.00
CA VAL A 37 2.03 23.59 3.46
C VAL A 37 3.11 23.96 4.47
N GLU A 38 2.80 23.79 5.76
CA GLU A 38 3.70 24.14 6.88
C GLU A 38 4.90 23.19 6.97
N ARG A 39 4.67 21.91 6.66
CA ARG A 39 5.71 20.89 6.68
C ARG A 39 5.34 19.74 5.75
N VAL A 40 6.35 19.18 5.11
CA VAL A 40 6.29 17.85 4.51
C VAL A 40 6.99 16.89 5.46
N ILE A 41 6.31 15.84 5.91
CA ILE A 41 6.84 14.87 6.88
C ILE A 41 6.88 13.47 6.27
N ASN A 42 7.84 12.66 6.67
CA ASN A 42 7.89 11.26 6.24
C ASN A 42 6.74 10.47 6.86
N GLU A 43 6.08 9.64 6.07
CA GLU A 43 5.04 8.69 6.51
C GLU A 43 5.45 7.87 7.73
N PRO A 44 6.62 7.17 7.74
CA PRO A 44 6.99 6.38 8.91
C PRO A 44 7.26 7.21 10.16
N THR A 45 7.71 8.46 10.01
CA THR A 45 7.87 9.38 11.14
C THR A 45 6.52 9.84 11.67
N ALA A 46 5.56 10.15 10.80
CA ALA A 46 4.21 10.49 11.21
C ALA A 46 3.52 9.33 11.94
N ALA A 47 3.69 8.10 11.43
CA ALA A 47 3.20 6.88 12.08
C ALA A 47 3.84 6.65 13.45
N ALA A 48 5.17 6.84 13.56
CA ALA A 48 5.88 6.73 14.83
C ALA A 48 5.46 7.78 15.84
N ILE A 49 5.25 9.04 15.42
CA ILE A 49 4.72 10.10 16.30
C ILE A 49 3.34 9.70 16.83
N ALA A 50 2.47 9.19 15.96
CA ALA A 50 1.15 8.71 16.38
C ALA A 50 1.23 7.54 17.38
N TYR A 51 2.22 6.66 17.24
CA TYR A 51 2.48 5.56 18.17
C TYR A 51 3.04 6.04 19.53
N GLY A 52 3.96 7.00 19.51
CA GLY A 52 4.74 7.43 20.67
C GLY A 52 4.17 8.61 21.46
N LEU A 53 3.15 9.32 20.96
CA LEU A 53 2.65 10.58 21.55
C LEU A 53 2.30 10.50 23.04
N ASP A 54 1.65 9.40 23.45
CA ASP A 54 1.19 9.20 24.83
C ASP A 54 2.04 8.21 25.63
N ARG A 55 3.10 7.67 25.01
CA ARG A 55 3.98 6.68 25.65
C ARG A 55 5.07 7.37 26.45
N LYS A 56 5.01 7.21 27.77
CA LYS A 56 6.04 7.65 28.71
C LYS A 56 6.77 6.40 29.21
N GLY A 57 8.08 6.32 29.01
CA GLY A 57 8.81 5.10 29.33
C GLY A 57 10.29 5.17 28.97
N LYS A 58 10.93 3.99 29.03
CA LYS A 58 12.32 3.79 28.61
C LYS A 58 12.44 3.94 27.09
N GLU A 59 13.67 4.09 26.60
CA GLU A 59 13.97 4.03 25.17
C GLU A 59 13.35 2.76 24.53
N GLU A 60 12.56 2.95 23.48
CA GLU A 60 11.93 1.89 22.70
C GLU A 60 12.46 1.89 21.26
N GLN A 61 12.77 0.70 20.73
CA GLN A 61 13.04 0.53 19.30
C GLN A 61 11.75 0.11 18.60
N VAL A 62 11.30 0.89 17.62
CA VAL A 62 10.06 0.68 16.88
C VAL A 62 10.35 0.47 15.41
N LEU A 63 9.90 -0.66 14.86
CA LEU A 63 9.94 -0.92 13.42
C LEU A 63 8.58 -0.63 12.81
N VAL A 64 8.52 0.38 11.96
CA VAL A 64 7.35 0.72 11.14
C VAL A 64 7.44 -0.07 9.84
N PHE A 65 6.41 -0.86 9.55
CA PHE A 65 6.22 -1.61 8.31
C PHE A 65 5.00 -1.02 7.59
N ASP A 66 5.23 -0.31 6.50
CA ASP A 66 4.21 0.40 5.76
C ASP A 66 4.10 -0.16 4.33
N LEU A 67 3.04 -0.92 4.07
CA LEU A 67 2.76 -1.52 2.76
C LEU A 67 1.47 -0.93 2.20
N GLY A 68 1.63 0.09 1.35
CA GLY A 68 0.55 0.87 0.78
C GLY A 68 0.03 0.33 -0.55
N GLY A 69 -0.57 1.23 -1.34
CA GLY A 69 -1.15 0.91 -2.64
C GLY A 69 -0.11 0.62 -3.73
N GLY A 70 0.96 1.40 -3.80
CA GLY A 70 2.02 1.23 -4.81
C GLY A 70 3.43 1.20 -4.22
N THR A 71 3.57 1.34 -2.90
CA THR A 71 4.85 1.56 -2.24
C THR A 71 4.96 0.75 -0.96
N PHE A 72 6.17 0.35 -0.64
CA PHE A 72 6.52 -0.39 0.56
C PHE A 72 7.70 0.27 1.26
N ASP A 73 7.54 0.61 2.54
CA ASP A 73 8.54 1.26 3.37
C ASP A 73 8.73 0.51 4.68
N VAL A 74 9.98 0.37 5.11
CA VAL A 74 10.35 -0.11 6.44
C VAL A 74 11.28 0.91 7.06
N THR A 75 10.95 1.34 8.28
CA THR A 75 11.78 2.28 9.04
C THR A 75 11.92 1.80 10.46
N LEU A 76 13.14 1.75 10.96
CA LEU A 76 13.42 1.54 12.37
C LEU A 76 13.69 2.88 13.04
N LEU A 77 13.01 3.14 14.14
CA LEU A 77 13.13 4.35 14.94
C LEU A 77 13.50 4.00 16.38
N SER A 78 14.29 4.86 17.01
CA SER A 78 14.38 4.93 18.46
C SER A 78 13.45 6.02 18.98
N ILE A 79 12.70 5.71 20.02
CA ILE A 79 11.82 6.65 20.72
C ILE A 79 12.33 6.79 22.15
N ASP A 80 12.77 7.98 22.52
CA ASP A 80 13.20 8.31 23.87
C ASP A 80 12.59 9.64 24.32
N ASN A 81 11.70 9.61 25.32
CA ASN A 81 11.10 10.79 25.93
C ASN A 81 10.52 11.82 24.93
N GLY A 82 9.86 11.33 23.87
CA GLY A 82 9.26 12.17 22.82
C GLY A 82 10.25 12.64 21.74
N VAL A 83 11.52 12.24 21.82
CA VAL A 83 12.49 12.34 20.73
C VAL A 83 12.37 11.11 19.85
N PHE A 84 12.16 11.33 18.56
CA PHE A 84 12.05 10.28 17.54
C PHE A 84 13.27 10.34 16.63
N GLU A 85 14.12 9.33 16.69
CA GLU A 85 15.33 9.24 15.87
C GLU A 85 15.19 8.09 14.87
N VAL A 86 15.27 8.39 13.57
CA VAL A 86 15.31 7.36 12.52
C VAL A 86 16.68 6.72 12.53
N ARG A 87 16.74 5.40 12.78
CA ARG A 87 17.99 4.62 12.78
C ARG A 87 18.33 4.12 11.37
N ALA A 88 17.36 3.60 10.65
CA ALA A 88 17.52 3.11 9.28
C ALA A 88 16.17 3.05 8.55
N THR A 89 16.22 3.21 7.22
CA THR A 89 15.06 3.10 6.32
C THR A 89 15.46 2.31 5.07
N SER A 90 14.55 1.44 4.62
CA SER A 90 14.64 0.75 3.32
C SER A 90 13.22 0.52 2.79
N GLY A 91 13.06 0.35 1.48
CA GLY A 91 11.75 0.13 0.89
C GLY A 91 11.82 -0.34 -0.56
N ASP A 92 10.65 -0.46 -1.17
CA ASP A 92 10.43 -0.70 -2.59
C ASP A 92 9.37 0.29 -3.11
N THR A 93 9.76 1.11 -4.08
CA THR A 93 8.93 2.20 -4.63
C THR A 93 7.90 1.72 -5.67
N HIS A 94 7.92 0.43 -5.99
CA HIS A 94 7.05 -0.21 -6.99
C HIS A 94 6.50 -1.55 -6.47
N LEU A 95 6.09 -1.57 -5.20
CA LEU A 95 5.50 -2.74 -4.55
C LEU A 95 4.36 -2.31 -3.63
N GLY A 96 3.14 -2.73 -3.93
CA GLY A 96 1.99 -2.48 -3.08
C GLY A 96 0.75 -3.29 -3.42
N GLY A 97 -0.37 -2.87 -2.83
CA GLY A 97 -1.68 -3.49 -3.01
C GLY A 97 -2.16 -3.56 -4.47
N GLU A 98 -1.73 -2.63 -5.33
CA GLU A 98 -2.07 -2.61 -6.75
C GLU A 98 -1.39 -3.73 -7.54
N ASP A 99 -0.17 -4.13 -7.17
CA ASP A 99 0.50 -5.28 -7.76
C ASP A 99 -0.26 -6.57 -7.44
N PHE A 100 -0.80 -6.68 -6.23
CA PHE A 100 -1.61 -7.84 -5.83
C PHE A 100 -2.93 -7.89 -6.60
N ASP A 101 -3.56 -6.73 -6.81
CA ASP A 101 -4.76 -6.62 -7.65
C ASP A 101 -4.45 -7.02 -9.10
N GLN A 102 -3.29 -6.61 -9.63
CA GLN A 102 -2.85 -6.97 -10.97
C GLN A 102 -2.63 -8.48 -11.12
N ARG A 103 -1.97 -9.14 -10.16
CA ARG A 103 -1.79 -10.61 -10.15
C ARG A 103 -3.13 -11.35 -10.13
N LEU A 104 -4.09 -10.86 -9.35
CA LEU A 104 -5.44 -11.43 -9.31
C LEU A 104 -6.20 -11.18 -10.61
N MET A 105 -6.07 -9.99 -11.21
CA MET A 105 -6.68 -9.64 -12.48
C MET A 105 -6.20 -10.55 -13.62
N ASP A 106 -4.89 -10.77 -13.72
CA ASP A 106 -4.30 -11.66 -14.73
C ASP A 106 -4.82 -13.10 -14.58
N TYR A 107 -4.92 -13.59 -13.34
CA TYR A 107 -5.53 -14.88 -13.05
C TYR A 107 -6.99 -14.94 -13.52
N LEU A 108 -7.83 -13.96 -13.14
CA LEU A 108 -9.25 -13.94 -13.50
C LEU A 108 -9.48 -13.82 -15.01
N LEU A 109 -8.71 -12.99 -15.71
CA LEU A 109 -8.75 -12.89 -17.17
C LEU A 109 -8.36 -14.21 -17.83
N SER A 110 -7.36 -14.91 -17.29
CA SER A 110 -7.00 -16.25 -17.77
C SER A 110 -8.13 -17.28 -17.56
N VAL A 111 -8.83 -17.21 -16.43
CA VAL A 111 -9.99 -18.08 -16.14
C VAL A 111 -11.13 -17.77 -17.09
N PHE A 112 -11.45 -16.49 -17.31
CA PHE A 112 -12.47 -16.06 -18.26
C PHE A 112 -12.17 -16.60 -19.65
N LYS A 113 -10.96 -16.38 -20.17
CA LYS A 113 -10.53 -16.88 -21.48
C LYS A 113 -10.62 -18.40 -21.61
N ARG A 114 -10.24 -19.15 -20.57
CA ARG A 114 -10.39 -20.62 -20.55
C ARG A 114 -11.86 -21.07 -20.55
N LYS A 115 -12.73 -20.37 -19.83
CA LYS A 115 -14.16 -20.73 -19.72
C LYS A 115 -14.98 -20.36 -20.96
N THR A 116 -14.68 -19.23 -21.60
CA THR A 116 -15.53 -18.64 -22.65
C THR A 116 -14.89 -18.65 -24.03
N GLY A 117 -13.57 -18.87 -24.13
CA GLY A 117 -12.80 -18.69 -25.36
C GLY A 117 -12.59 -17.23 -25.76
N LEU A 118 -13.12 -16.26 -25.02
CA LEU A 118 -13.03 -14.84 -25.32
C LEU A 118 -11.88 -14.17 -24.55
N ASP A 119 -11.18 -13.26 -25.22
CA ASP A 119 -10.08 -12.50 -24.63
C ASP A 119 -10.49 -11.05 -24.34
N ALA A 120 -10.66 -10.72 -23.07
CA ALA A 120 -11.02 -9.39 -22.58
C ALA A 120 -9.79 -8.50 -22.24
N SER A 121 -8.57 -9.02 -22.38
CA SER A 121 -7.34 -8.33 -21.93
C SER A 121 -7.04 -7.01 -22.66
N LYS A 122 -7.69 -6.76 -23.81
CA LYS A 122 -7.54 -5.53 -24.60
C LYS A 122 -8.69 -4.55 -24.44
N ASP A 123 -9.76 -4.92 -23.74
CA ASP A 123 -10.93 -4.08 -23.56
C ASP A 123 -10.80 -3.26 -22.27
N GLN A 124 -10.56 -1.95 -22.40
CA GLN A 124 -10.31 -1.06 -21.26
C GLN A 124 -11.48 -1.03 -20.27
N ARG A 125 -12.72 -1.15 -20.76
CA ARG A 125 -13.91 -1.15 -19.90
C ARG A 125 -13.99 -2.45 -19.10
N ALA A 126 -13.75 -3.59 -19.72
CA ALA A 126 -13.68 -4.88 -19.06
C ALA A 126 -12.57 -4.90 -18.01
N LEU A 127 -11.37 -4.43 -18.36
CA LEU A 127 -10.23 -4.33 -17.44
C LEU A 127 -10.56 -3.53 -16.18
N GLN A 128 -11.17 -2.34 -16.32
CA GLN A 128 -11.57 -1.52 -15.16
C GLN A 128 -12.59 -2.22 -14.27
N ARG A 129 -13.53 -2.98 -14.87
CA ARG A 129 -14.54 -3.74 -14.13
C ARG A 129 -13.91 -4.90 -13.36
N VAL A 130 -12.97 -5.62 -13.96
CA VAL A 130 -12.23 -6.69 -13.29
C VAL A 130 -11.38 -6.11 -12.16
N ARG A 131 -10.62 -5.04 -12.42
CA ARG A 131 -9.78 -4.36 -11.41
C ARG A 131 -10.58 -3.99 -10.14
N ARG A 132 -11.76 -3.37 -10.31
CA ARG A 132 -12.63 -3.03 -9.17
C ARG A 132 -13.03 -4.26 -8.36
N GLN A 133 -13.39 -5.36 -9.04
CA GLN A 133 -13.73 -6.59 -8.33
C GLN A 133 -12.53 -7.28 -7.70
N CYS A 134 -11.34 -7.20 -8.29
CA CYS A 134 -10.11 -7.71 -7.70
C CYS A 134 -9.81 -7.01 -6.37
N GLU A 135 -9.93 -5.69 -6.32
CA GLU A 135 -9.71 -4.93 -5.10
C GLU A 135 -10.72 -5.32 -4.00
N MET A 136 -12.00 -5.45 -4.37
CA MET A 136 -13.05 -5.90 -3.45
C MET A 136 -12.79 -7.33 -2.94
N ALA A 137 -12.39 -8.23 -3.83
CA ALA A 137 -12.07 -9.61 -3.49
C ALA A 137 -10.82 -9.69 -2.58
N LYS A 138 -9.76 -8.94 -2.88
CA LYS A 138 -8.57 -8.82 -2.04
C LYS A 138 -8.94 -8.41 -0.62
N ARG A 139 -9.74 -7.34 -0.47
CA ARG A 139 -10.22 -6.84 0.83
C ARG A 139 -11.05 -7.90 1.58
N ALA A 140 -11.93 -8.62 0.88
CA ALA A 140 -12.72 -9.70 1.48
C ALA A 140 -11.84 -10.86 1.96
N LEU A 141 -10.84 -11.25 1.16
CA LEU A 141 -9.91 -12.35 1.48
C LEU A 141 -9.00 -12.05 2.67
N SER A 142 -8.83 -10.79 3.07
CA SER A 142 -8.12 -10.42 4.30
C SER A 142 -8.81 -10.94 5.57
N THR A 143 -10.12 -11.20 5.53
CA THR A 143 -10.89 -11.74 6.67
C THR A 143 -11.57 -13.08 6.37
N GLN A 144 -11.90 -13.36 5.12
CA GLN A 144 -12.55 -14.59 4.67
C GLN A 144 -11.57 -15.56 4.01
N THR A 145 -11.88 -16.86 4.02
CA THR A 145 -11.06 -17.90 3.35
C THR A 145 -11.34 -18.02 1.86
N GLN A 146 -12.47 -17.50 1.38
CA GLN A 146 -12.84 -17.45 -0.03
C GLN A 146 -13.84 -16.32 -0.30
N THR A 147 -13.95 -15.91 -1.55
CA THR A 147 -14.95 -14.94 -2.04
C THR A 147 -15.30 -15.25 -3.50
N THR A 148 -16.45 -14.78 -3.99
CA THR A 148 -16.86 -14.95 -5.39
C THR A 148 -16.77 -13.62 -6.10
N VAL A 149 -16.08 -13.60 -7.25
CA VAL A 149 -16.04 -12.46 -8.18
C VAL A 149 -17.10 -12.67 -9.24
N ASP A 150 -18.12 -11.81 -9.22
CA ASP A 150 -19.23 -11.81 -10.17
C ASP A 150 -19.29 -10.49 -10.96
N ILE A 151 -19.31 -10.60 -12.29
CA ILE A 151 -19.36 -9.47 -13.23
C ILE A 151 -20.33 -9.79 -14.37
N GLU A 152 -21.48 -9.13 -14.38
CA GLU A 152 -22.47 -9.23 -15.47
C GLU A 152 -21.92 -8.64 -16.78
N ALA A 153 -22.13 -9.28 -17.92
CA ALA A 153 -21.73 -8.81 -19.24
C ALA A 153 -20.28 -8.28 -19.26
N LEU A 154 -19.33 -9.00 -18.66
CA LEU A 154 -17.92 -8.59 -18.54
C LEU A 154 -17.34 -8.19 -19.91
N TYR A 155 -17.55 -9.04 -20.92
CA TYR A 155 -17.07 -8.79 -22.28
C TYR A 155 -18.00 -9.45 -23.31
N LYS A 156 -18.34 -8.73 -24.38
CA LYS A 156 -19.28 -9.17 -25.43
C LYS A 156 -20.60 -9.77 -24.90
N GLY A 157 -21.14 -9.19 -23.82
CA GLY A 157 -22.38 -9.65 -23.19
C GLY A 157 -22.24 -10.95 -22.39
N THR A 158 -21.03 -11.48 -22.23
CA THR A 158 -20.78 -12.70 -21.45
C THR A 158 -20.53 -12.37 -19.99
N ASP A 159 -21.33 -12.97 -19.10
CA ASP A 159 -21.14 -12.89 -17.66
C ASP A 159 -19.87 -13.64 -17.21
N PHE A 160 -19.32 -13.22 -16.08
CA PHE A 160 -18.19 -13.88 -15.45
C PHE A 160 -18.45 -14.12 -13.97
N SER A 161 -18.26 -15.37 -13.53
CA SER A 161 -18.30 -15.78 -12.14
C SER A 161 -17.10 -16.69 -11.82
N CYS A 162 -16.40 -16.37 -10.74
CA CYS A 162 -15.26 -17.15 -10.26
C CYS A 162 -15.09 -17.05 -8.74
N THR A 163 -15.12 -18.18 -8.04
CA THR A 163 -14.71 -18.25 -6.64
C THR A 163 -13.19 -18.25 -6.54
N VAL A 164 -12.65 -17.40 -5.66
CA VAL A 164 -11.23 -17.26 -5.36
C VAL A 164 -11.02 -17.56 -3.89
N THR A 165 -10.06 -18.43 -3.56
CA THR A 165 -9.68 -18.73 -2.18
C THR A 165 -8.51 -17.85 -1.74
N ARG A 166 -8.38 -17.63 -0.43
CA ARG A 166 -7.23 -16.93 0.17
C ARG A 166 -5.92 -17.63 -0.19
N ALA A 167 -5.90 -18.97 -0.12
CA ALA A 167 -4.74 -19.77 -0.50
C ALA A 167 -4.31 -19.52 -1.95
N LYS A 168 -5.26 -19.39 -2.89
CA LYS A 168 -4.93 -19.06 -4.28
C LYS A 168 -4.38 -17.64 -4.41
N PHE A 169 -4.96 -16.67 -3.72
CA PHE A 169 -4.46 -15.30 -3.70
C PHE A 169 -3.04 -15.21 -3.13
N GLU A 170 -2.75 -15.94 -2.05
CA GLU A 170 -1.42 -16.03 -1.45
C GLU A 170 -0.42 -16.70 -2.38
N GLU A 171 -0.81 -17.78 -3.07
CA GLU A 171 0.02 -18.45 -4.09
C GLU A 171 0.42 -17.49 -5.22
N LEU A 172 -0.54 -16.71 -5.74
CA LEU A 172 -0.32 -15.74 -6.84
C LEU A 172 0.64 -14.60 -6.47
N ASN A 173 0.77 -14.30 -5.18
CA ASN A 173 1.55 -13.18 -4.65
C ASN A 173 2.75 -13.63 -3.79
N ALA A 174 3.03 -14.94 -3.74
CA ALA A 174 4.00 -15.49 -2.81
C ALA A 174 5.42 -14.92 -2.98
N ASP A 175 5.82 -14.60 -4.22
CA ASP A 175 7.09 -13.92 -4.48
C ASP A 175 7.10 -12.48 -3.98
N LEU A 176 6.01 -11.72 -4.21
CA LEU A 176 5.89 -10.32 -3.78
C LEU A 176 5.85 -10.21 -2.26
N PHE A 177 5.12 -11.10 -1.58
CA PHE A 177 5.10 -11.15 -0.11
C PHE A 177 6.49 -11.46 0.47
N ARG A 178 7.24 -12.39 -0.14
CA ARG A 178 8.62 -12.67 0.31
C ARG A 178 9.57 -11.49 0.09
N LYS A 179 9.39 -10.71 -0.98
CA LYS A 179 10.20 -9.50 -1.22
C LYS A 179 10.11 -8.50 -0.08
N THR A 180 8.99 -8.43 0.63
CA THR A 180 8.84 -7.52 1.78
C THR A 180 9.84 -7.77 2.91
N LEU A 181 10.40 -8.99 3.01
CA LEU A 181 11.38 -9.33 4.05
C LEU A 181 12.78 -8.77 3.77
N GLN A 182 13.08 -8.39 2.53
CA GLN A 182 14.38 -7.84 2.15
C GLN A 182 14.60 -6.46 2.79
N PRO A 183 13.71 -5.46 2.63
CA PRO A 183 13.82 -4.19 3.34
C PRO A 183 13.88 -4.32 4.87
N VAL A 184 13.10 -5.24 5.46
CA VAL A 184 13.16 -5.50 6.92
C VAL A 184 14.55 -5.97 7.33
N THR A 185 15.13 -6.91 6.60
CA THR A 185 16.47 -7.45 6.91
C THR A 185 17.55 -6.38 6.71
N GLN A 186 17.41 -5.54 5.69
CA GLN A 186 18.33 -4.44 5.42
C GLN A 186 18.30 -3.38 6.53
N VAL A 187 17.11 -2.96 6.96
CA VAL A 187 16.93 -1.98 8.05
C VAL A 187 17.55 -2.47 9.36
N LEU A 188 17.33 -3.74 9.73
CA LEU A 188 17.93 -4.31 10.94
C LEU A 188 19.46 -4.33 10.84
N LYS A 189 20.01 -4.71 9.69
CA LYS A 189 21.46 -4.74 9.46
C LYS A 189 22.07 -3.34 9.55
N ASP A 190 21.47 -2.36 8.88
CA ASP A 190 21.99 -0.98 8.84
C ASP A 190 21.90 -0.30 10.20
N ALA A 191 20.93 -0.68 11.03
CA ALA A 191 20.81 -0.26 12.42
C ALA A 191 21.67 -1.06 13.40
N GLY A 192 22.44 -2.05 12.93
CA GLY A 192 23.27 -2.90 13.80
C GLY A 192 22.48 -3.82 14.74
N MET A 193 21.23 -4.15 14.40
CA MET A 193 20.35 -5.02 15.18
C MET A 193 20.25 -6.43 14.58
N SER A 194 20.19 -7.46 15.43
CA SER A 194 19.94 -8.84 15.01
C SER A 194 18.46 -9.20 15.09
N LYS A 195 18.00 -10.13 14.23
CA LYS A 195 16.76 -10.88 14.48
C LYS A 195 17.00 -11.68 15.76
N GLY A 196 16.22 -11.40 16.80
CA GLY A 196 16.28 -12.13 18.07
C GLY A 196 15.99 -13.62 17.90
#